data_AF-A0A8S2V1T8-F1
#
_entry.id   AF-A0A8S2V1T8-F1
#
_cell.length_a   1.000
_cell.length_b   1.000
_cell.length_c   1.000
_cell.angle_alpha   90.00
_cell.angle_beta   90.00
_cell.angle_gamma   90.00
#
_symmetry.space_group_name_H-M   'P 1'
#
loop_
_entity.id
_entity.type
_entity.pdbx_description
1 polymer ?
#
loop_
_entity_poly.entity_id
_entity_poly.type
_entity_poly.pdbx_seq_one_letter_code
_entity_poly.pdbx_strand_id
1 'polypeptide(L)'
;MQLNRLTPLENALGQGLVVVALVYSLGGISGAHFNPVVTLVFTLRRTFPLSWLPLFNAVQLTAAITAGSILRALYKHDAIYGTNAIDPKMLSSNVLGFGWEVIISFFLQFVVLQTATRGSIIGPLAALAVGSVNVVNAIIGDINSSSMNPTRTLGPAIVNSSQDGKASLWVYVAGPYVGGVIAVLIVTLLNFDNSAQDDSSEEMKMAQGGE
;
A
#
# COMPACT_ATOMS: atom_id res chain seq x y z
N MET A 1 -33.34 -4.19 5.36
CA MET A 1 -32.31 -5.23 5.59
C MET A 1 -31.11 -4.52 6.19
N GLN A 2 -30.96 -4.53 7.52
CA GLN A 2 -29.72 -4.05 8.14
C GLN A 2 -28.66 -5.10 7.81
N LEU A 3 -27.73 -4.75 6.91
CA LEU A 3 -26.53 -5.56 6.74
C LEU A 3 -25.78 -5.48 8.07
N ASN A 4 -25.54 -6.64 8.70
CA ASN A 4 -24.63 -6.72 9.83
C ASN A 4 -23.31 -6.08 9.40
N ARG A 5 -22.86 -5.05 10.13
CA ARG A 5 -21.55 -4.45 9.88
C ARG A 5 -20.50 -5.54 10.08
N LEU A 6 -19.63 -5.71 9.08
CA LEU A 6 -18.49 -6.61 9.21
C LEU A 6 -17.67 -6.22 10.44
N THR A 7 -17.17 -7.22 11.16
CA THR A 7 -16.26 -6.98 12.26
C THR A 7 -14.94 -6.38 11.75
N PRO A 8 -14.17 -5.68 12.60
CA PRO A 8 -12.84 -5.19 12.24
C PRO A 8 -11.93 -6.27 11.62
N LEU A 9 -11.95 -7.45 12.21
CA LEU A 9 -11.20 -8.60 11.72
C LEU A 9 -11.66 -9.05 10.33
N GLU A 10 -12.96 -9.12 10.07
CA GLU A 10 -13.51 -9.47 8.75
C GLU A 10 -13.11 -8.45 7.68
N ASN A 11 -13.15 -7.15 8.01
CA ASN A 11 -12.71 -6.09 7.12
C ASN A 11 -11.21 -6.19 6.80
N ALA A 12 -10.38 -6.43 7.80
CA ALA A 12 -8.94 -6.57 7.63
C ALA A 12 -8.58 -7.80 6.79
N LEU A 13 -9.21 -8.94 7.06
CA LEU A 13 -9.04 -10.17 6.29
C LEU A 13 -9.47 -9.98 4.83
N GLY A 14 -10.63 -9.36 4.60
CA GLY A 14 -11.10 -9.06 3.24
C GLY A 14 -10.12 -8.19 2.46
N GLN A 15 -9.58 -7.15 3.09
CA GLN A 15 -8.58 -6.26 2.49
C GLN A 15 -7.27 -6.98 2.18
N GLY A 16 -6.73 -7.80 3.07
CA GLY A 16 -5.48 -8.52 2.82
C GLY A 16 -5.63 -9.65 1.81
N LEU A 17 -6.69 -10.45 1.91
CA LEU A 17 -6.91 -11.60 1.01
C LEU A 17 -7.16 -11.15 -0.44
N VAL A 18 -7.87 -10.03 -0.65
CA VAL A 18 -8.02 -9.48 -2.02
C VAL A 18 -6.68 -9.00 -2.57
N VAL A 19 -5.80 -8.43 -1.74
CA VAL A 19 -4.44 -8.06 -2.14
C VAL A 19 -3.63 -9.30 -2.52
N VAL A 20 -3.68 -10.39 -1.73
CA VAL A 20 -3.03 -11.67 -2.11
C VAL A 20 -3.51 -12.11 -3.49
N ALA A 21 -4.83 -12.17 -3.71
CA ALA A 21 -5.40 -12.66 -4.96
C ALA A 21 -5.01 -11.79 -6.17
N LEU A 22 -5.06 -10.46 -6.02
CA LEU A 22 -4.71 -9.52 -7.10
C LEU A 22 -3.22 -9.52 -7.40
N VAL A 23 -2.35 -9.55 -6.38
CA VAL A 23 -0.90 -9.63 -6.58
C VAL A 23 -0.52 -10.95 -7.25
N TYR A 24 -1.07 -12.07 -6.77
CA TYR A 24 -0.78 -13.38 -7.35
C TYR A 24 -1.20 -13.48 -8.82
N SER A 25 -2.37 -12.93 -9.17
CA SER A 25 -2.91 -13.01 -10.53
C SER A 25 -2.33 -11.97 -11.50
N LEU A 26 -2.01 -10.76 -11.03
CA LEU A 26 -1.64 -9.64 -11.90
C LEU A 26 -0.18 -9.20 -11.76
N GLY A 27 0.56 -9.76 -10.80
CA GLY A 27 1.96 -9.42 -10.55
C GLY A 27 2.86 -9.61 -11.77
N GLY A 28 2.70 -10.71 -12.49
CA GLY A 28 3.45 -10.98 -13.73
C GLY A 28 3.03 -10.15 -14.94
N ILE A 29 1.92 -9.41 -14.86
CA ILE A 29 1.37 -8.62 -15.98
C ILE A 29 1.70 -7.13 -15.79
N SER A 30 1.35 -6.55 -14.64
CA SER A 30 1.47 -5.10 -14.39
C SER A 30 2.43 -4.74 -13.27
N GLY A 31 3.02 -5.73 -12.59
CA GLY A 31 3.78 -5.53 -11.36
C GLY A 31 2.93 -5.39 -10.10
N ALA A 32 1.61 -5.39 -10.23
CA ALA A 32 0.64 -5.39 -9.13
C ALA A 32 0.83 -4.24 -8.11
N HIS A 33 1.08 -3.01 -8.58
CA HIS A 33 1.32 -1.89 -7.67
C HIS A 33 0.09 -1.53 -6.82
N PHE A 34 -1.08 -1.37 -7.46
CA PHE A 34 -2.39 -1.03 -6.87
C PHE A 34 -2.41 0.14 -5.85
N ASN A 35 -1.31 0.88 -5.73
CA ASN A 35 -1.06 1.91 -4.75
C ASN A 35 -0.02 2.91 -5.32
N PRO A 36 -0.32 4.22 -5.31
CA PRO A 36 0.61 5.24 -5.81
C PRO A 36 1.95 5.24 -5.07
N VAL A 37 1.93 4.89 -3.78
CA VAL A 37 3.15 4.81 -2.97
C VAL A 37 4.00 3.62 -3.40
N VAL A 38 3.39 2.46 -3.70
CA VAL A 38 4.12 1.30 -4.24
C VAL A 38 4.80 1.66 -5.57
N THR A 39 4.07 2.35 -6.44
CA THR A 39 4.62 2.85 -7.71
C THR A 39 5.81 3.79 -7.47
N LEU A 40 5.67 4.73 -6.54
CA LEU A 40 6.73 5.67 -6.19
C LEU A 40 7.96 4.95 -5.62
N VAL A 41 7.81 4.03 -4.67
CA VAL A 41 8.97 3.40 -4.02
C VAL A 41 9.76 2.54 -5.00
N PHE A 42 9.11 1.87 -5.96
CA PHE A 42 9.82 1.18 -7.04
C PHE A 42 10.53 2.16 -8.00
N THR A 43 9.93 3.32 -8.27
CA THR A 43 10.61 4.38 -9.03
C THR A 43 11.83 4.93 -8.29
N LEU A 44 11.72 5.19 -6.99
CA LEU A 44 12.83 5.65 -6.15
C LEU A 44 13.94 4.61 -6.03
N ARG A 45 13.58 3.31 -5.97
CA ARG A 45 14.53 2.19 -6.06
C ARG A 45 15.08 1.94 -7.46
N ARG A 46 14.70 2.76 -8.45
CA ARG A 46 15.12 2.66 -9.86
C ARG A 46 14.79 1.31 -10.51
N THR A 47 13.82 0.60 -9.97
CA THR A 47 13.32 -0.67 -10.53
C THR A 47 12.08 -0.46 -11.39
N PHE A 48 11.49 0.73 -11.41
CA PHE A 48 10.34 1.08 -12.23
C PHE A 48 10.51 2.47 -12.89
N PRO A 49 10.22 2.66 -14.19
CA PRO A 49 10.55 3.92 -14.86
C PRO A 49 9.65 5.07 -14.42
N LEU A 50 10.25 6.23 -14.15
CA LEU A 50 9.56 7.45 -13.70
C LEU A 50 8.47 7.93 -14.66
N SER A 51 8.65 7.74 -15.98
CA SER A 51 7.68 8.15 -17.00
C SER A 51 6.32 7.47 -16.88
N TRP A 52 6.25 6.29 -16.26
CA TRP A 52 5.00 5.54 -16.06
C TRP A 52 4.24 5.96 -14.80
N LEU A 53 4.89 6.66 -13.87
CA LEU A 53 4.32 7.03 -12.58
C LEU A 53 3.00 7.83 -12.71
N PRO A 54 2.86 8.84 -13.61
CA PRO A 54 1.60 9.55 -13.78
C PRO A 54 0.46 8.65 -14.27
N LEU A 55 0.75 7.75 -15.22
CA LEU A 55 -0.26 6.88 -15.81
C LEU A 55 -0.73 5.81 -14.78
N PHE A 56 0.20 5.23 -14.03
CA PHE A 56 -0.14 4.29 -12.96
C PHE A 56 -1.02 4.94 -11.90
N ASN A 57 -0.67 6.16 -11.46
CA ASN A 57 -1.47 6.89 -10.47
C ASN A 57 -2.87 7.21 -11.01
N ALA A 58 -2.99 7.63 -12.28
CA ALA A 58 -4.27 7.91 -12.91
C ALA A 58 -5.17 6.68 -13.01
N VAL A 59 -4.62 5.54 -13.45
CA VAL A 59 -5.37 4.28 -13.56
C VAL A 59 -5.80 3.78 -12.18
N GLN A 60 -4.91 3.82 -11.18
CA GLN A 60 -5.23 3.39 -9.82
C GLN A 60 -6.31 4.26 -9.18
N LEU A 61 -6.27 5.59 -9.39
CA LEU A 61 -7.31 6.50 -8.90
C LEU A 61 -8.64 6.26 -9.60
N THR A 62 -8.64 6.11 -10.92
CA THR A 62 -9.85 5.85 -11.71
C THR A 62 -10.49 4.52 -11.32
N ALA A 63 -9.68 3.49 -11.11
CA ALA A 63 -10.15 2.20 -10.61
C ALA A 63 -10.78 2.31 -9.22
N ALA A 64 -10.18 3.08 -8.30
CA ALA A 64 -10.71 3.30 -6.95
C ALA A 64 -12.05 4.08 -6.97
N ILE A 65 -12.17 5.11 -7.81
CA ILE A 65 -13.43 5.85 -8.03
C ILE A 65 -14.50 4.91 -8.61
N THR A 66 -14.12 4.09 -9.58
CA THR A 66 -15.03 3.13 -10.22
C THR A 66 -15.54 2.09 -9.21
N ALA A 67 -14.63 1.51 -8.41
CA ALA A 67 -14.99 0.57 -7.34
C ALA A 67 -15.93 1.20 -6.30
N GLY A 68 -15.63 2.43 -5.85
CA GLY A 68 -16.50 3.18 -4.94
C GLY A 68 -17.87 3.47 -5.54
N SER A 69 -17.94 3.82 -6.83
CA SER A 69 -19.19 4.10 -7.55
C SER A 69 -20.06 2.85 -7.69
N ILE A 70 -19.45 1.71 -8.05
CA ILE A 70 -20.14 0.41 -8.12
C ILE A 70 -20.71 0.06 -6.74
N LEU A 71 -19.90 0.21 -5.69
CA LEU A 71 -20.33 -0.11 -4.32
C LEU A 71 -21.51 0.77 -3.87
N ARG A 72 -21.46 2.07 -4.15
CA ARG A 72 -22.57 3.00 -3.88
C ARG A 72 -23.85 2.62 -4.64
N ALA A 73 -23.73 2.20 -5.91
CA ALA A 73 -24.86 1.78 -6.72
C ALA A 73 -25.50 0.48 -6.19
N LEU A 74 -24.68 -0.49 -5.77
CA LEU A 74 -25.15 -1.79 -5.29
C LEU A 74 -25.87 -1.72 -3.94
N TYR A 75 -25.42 -0.86 -3.03
CA TYR A 75 -25.88 -0.87 -1.64
C TYR A 75 -26.84 0.27 -1.26
N LYS A 76 -27.27 1.09 -2.24
CA LYS A 76 -28.13 2.29 -2.07
C LYS A 76 -27.44 3.41 -1.27
N HIS A 77 -27.82 4.66 -1.56
CA HIS A 77 -27.06 5.89 -1.25
C HIS A 77 -26.70 6.17 0.23
N ASP A 78 -27.21 5.42 1.20
CA ASP A 78 -27.23 5.80 2.62
C ASP A 78 -26.08 5.26 3.47
N ALA A 79 -25.13 4.50 2.92
CA ALA A 79 -23.96 4.11 3.69
C ALA A 79 -22.62 4.60 3.14
N ILE A 80 -21.75 4.89 4.10
CA ILE A 80 -20.38 5.33 3.93
C ILE A 80 -19.57 4.09 3.56
N TYR A 81 -19.44 3.83 2.27
CA TYR A 81 -18.79 2.63 1.76
C TYR A 81 -17.38 2.92 1.28
N GLY A 82 -16.46 2.01 1.60
CA GLY A 82 -15.08 2.03 1.09
C GLY A 82 -14.22 3.18 1.59
N THR A 83 -14.74 4.20 2.26
CA THR A 83 -13.91 5.23 2.91
C THR A 83 -13.31 4.68 4.18
N ASN A 84 -12.16 5.21 4.57
CA ASN A 84 -11.67 5.02 5.93
C ASN A 84 -12.74 5.65 6.83
N ALA A 85 -13.34 4.85 7.72
CA ALA A 85 -14.16 5.40 8.77
C ALA A 85 -13.21 6.22 9.63
N ILE A 86 -13.25 7.55 9.51
CA ILE A 86 -12.46 8.41 10.38
C ILE A 86 -13.13 8.29 11.74
N ASP A 87 -12.55 7.50 12.63
CA ASP A 87 -13.05 7.39 14.00
C ASP A 87 -12.99 8.80 14.62
N PRO A 88 -14.13 9.35 15.08
CA PRO A 88 -14.20 10.60 15.83
C PRO A 88 -13.20 10.70 17.00
N LYS A 89 -12.74 9.57 17.55
CA LYS A 89 -11.74 9.51 18.64
C LYS A 89 -10.30 9.80 18.16
N MET A 90 -9.94 9.38 16.94
CA MET A 90 -8.67 9.73 16.29
C MET A 90 -8.67 11.19 15.77
N LEU A 91 -9.86 11.75 15.61
CA LEU A 91 -10.17 13.10 15.14
C LEU A 91 -9.77 14.23 16.11
N SER A 92 -9.20 13.92 17.28
CA SER A 92 -8.67 14.96 18.17
C SER A 92 -7.27 15.47 17.76
N SER A 93 -6.53 14.75 16.89
CA SER A 93 -5.22 15.22 16.40
C SER A 93 -4.81 14.62 15.05
N ASN A 94 -4.77 15.46 14.00
CA ASN A 94 -4.19 15.10 12.69
C ASN A 94 -2.74 14.58 12.81
N VAL A 95 -2.01 14.95 13.87
CA VAL A 95 -0.62 14.51 14.10
C VAL A 95 -0.56 13.02 14.44
N LEU A 96 -1.48 12.52 15.28
CA LEU A 96 -1.51 11.10 15.64
C LEU A 96 -1.89 10.24 14.45
N GLY A 97 -2.92 10.63 13.69
CA GLY A 97 -3.32 9.94 12.47
C GLY A 97 -2.18 9.92 11.44
N PHE A 98 -1.47 11.04 11.28
CA PHE A 98 -0.30 11.12 10.39
C PHE A 98 0.83 10.20 10.84
N GLY A 99 1.18 10.20 12.13
CA GLY A 99 2.20 9.30 12.66
C GLY A 99 1.86 7.83 12.41
N TRP A 100 0.61 7.43 12.62
CA TRP A 100 0.16 6.07 12.34
C TRP A 100 0.22 5.72 10.86
N GLU A 101 -0.28 6.60 9.99
CA GLU A 101 -0.20 6.41 8.53
C GLU A 101 1.24 6.24 8.05
N VAL A 102 2.19 7.00 8.61
CA VAL A 102 3.62 6.84 8.31
C VAL A 102 4.10 5.44 8.72
N ILE A 103 3.81 5.00 9.94
CA ILE A 103 4.28 3.72 10.49
C ILE A 103 3.74 2.52 9.69
N ILE A 104 2.42 2.46 9.51
CA ILE A 104 1.79 1.31 8.83
C ILE A 104 2.15 1.28 7.33
N SER A 105 2.24 2.45 6.69
CA SER A 105 2.68 2.52 5.30
C SER A 105 4.14 2.15 5.15
N PHE A 106 5.01 2.55 6.09
CA PHE A 106 6.40 2.10 6.12
C PHE A 106 6.49 0.58 6.10
N PHE A 107 5.75 -0.12 6.98
CA PHE A 107 5.80 -1.59 7.02
C PHE A 107 5.27 -2.23 5.74
N LEU A 108 4.17 -1.71 5.17
CA LEU A 108 3.67 -2.20 3.89
C LEU A 108 4.72 -2.02 2.78
N GLN A 109 5.29 -0.82 2.63
CA GLN A 109 6.27 -0.55 1.59
C GLN A 109 7.59 -1.29 1.80
N PHE A 110 8.01 -1.49 3.05
CA PHE A 110 9.19 -2.29 3.39
C PHE A 110 9.03 -3.74 2.92
N VAL A 111 7.89 -4.37 3.26
CA VAL A 111 7.60 -5.74 2.82
C VAL A 111 7.50 -5.84 1.30
N VAL A 112 6.84 -4.86 0.65
CA VAL A 112 6.77 -4.78 -0.81
C VAL A 112 8.18 -4.73 -1.42
N LEU A 113 9.05 -3.83 -0.95
CA LEU A 113 10.40 -3.68 -1.49
C LEU A 113 11.29 -4.90 -1.28
N GLN A 114 11.15 -5.60 -0.14
CA GLN A 114 11.96 -6.79 0.18
C GLN A 114 11.49 -8.06 -0.53
N THR A 115 10.22 -8.11 -0.96
CA THR A 115 9.64 -9.31 -1.60
C THR A 115 9.44 -9.16 -3.11
N ALA A 116 9.52 -7.94 -3.63
CA ALA A 116 9.35 -7.67 -5.05
C ALA A 116 10.58 -8.02 -5.89
N THR A 117 10.34 -8.37 -7.15
CA THR A 117 11.37 -8.60 -8.17
C THR A 117 11.28 -7.50 -9.23
N ARG A 118 12.35 -6.71 -9.40
CA ARG A 118 12.49 -5.69 -10.47
C ARG A 118 11.26 -4.77 -10.63
N GLY A 119 10.77 -4.23 -9.51
CA GLY A 119 9.64 -3.28 -9.52
C GLY A 119 8.27 -3.95 -9.69
N SER A 120 8.20 -5.27 -9.53
CA SER A 120 6.97 -6.04 -9.64
C SER A 120 6.83 -6.97 -8.45
N ILE A 121 5.64 -7.05 -7.87
CA ILE A 121 5.35 -8.00 -6.78
C ILE A 121 4.93 -9.32 -7.43
N ILE A 122 5.86 -10.27 -7.56
CA ILE A 122 5.67 -11.50 -8.34
C ILE A 122 5.80 -12.73 -7.44
N GLY A 123 4.88 -13.67 -7.62
CA GLY A 123 4.96 -15.01 -7.02
C GLY A 123 4.15 -15.17 -5.73
N PRO A 124 3.90 -16.42 -5.31
CA PRO A 124 3.00 -16.74 -4.20
C PRO A 124 3.49 -16.19 -2.86
N LEU A 125 4.79 -16.29 -2.57
CA LEU A 125 5.34 -15.82 -1.29
C LEU A 125 5.29 -14.29 -1.18
N ALA A 126 5.58 -13.55 -2.26
CA ALA A 126 5.46 -12.10 -2.27
C ALA A 126 4.00 -11.66 -2.12
N ALA A 127 3.07 -12.32 -2.81
CA ALA A 127 1.64 -12.07 -2.67
C ALA A 127 1.16 -12.31 -1.23
N LEU A 128 1.55 -13.43 -0.62
CA LEU A 128 1.21 -13.75 0.77
C LEU A 128 1.82 -12.74 1.75
N ALA A 129 3.09 -12.37 1.58
CA ALA A 129 3.75 -11.41 2.46
C ALA A 129 3.06 -10.03 2.43
N VAL A 130 2.82 -9.50 1.22
CA VAL A 130 2.19 -8.18 1.03
C VAL A 130 0.73 -8.19 1.51
N GLY A 131 -0.03 -9.25 1.23
CA GLY A 131 -1.39 -9.39 1.73
C GLY A 131 -1.45 -9.55 3.25
N SER A 132 -0.53 -10.32 3.85
CA SER A 132 -0.50 -10.55 5.30
C SER A 132 -0.16 -9.29 6.08
N VAL A 133 0.85 -8.52 5.65
CA VAL A 133 1.15 -7.23 6.30
C VAL A 133 -0.02 -6.26 6.15
N ASN A 134 -0.74 -6.31 5.02
CA ASN A 134 -1.96 -5.51 4.83
C ASN A 134 -3.08 -5.92 5.81
N VAL A 135 -3.27 -7.22 6.11
CA VAL A 135 -4.20 -7.66 7.18
C VAL A 135 -3.79 -7.08 8.52
N VAL A 136 -2.53 -7.26 8.91
CA VAL A 136 -2.02 -6.81 10.23
C VAL A 136 -2.21 -5.30 10.38
N ASN A 137 -1.81 -4.54 9.36
CA ASN A 137 -1.95 -3.10 9.36
C ASN A 137 -3.43 -2.66 9.38
N ALA A 138 -4.33 -3.38 8.70
CA ALA A 138 -5.75 -3.08 8.74
C ALA A 138 -6.38 -3.37 10.12
N ILE A 139 -5.93 -4.42 10.84
CA ILE A 139 -6.37 -4.68 12.24
C ILE A 139 -5.94 -3.54 13.16
N ILE A 140 -4.68 -3.12 13.07
CA ILE A 140 -4.16 -1.94 13.80
C ILE A 140 -4.92 -0.68 13.35
N GLY A 141 -5.26 -0.64 12.08
CA GLY A 141 -5.96 0.42 11.40
C GLY A 141 -7.41 0.63 11.80
N ASP A 142 -8.15 -0.40 12.20
CA ASP A 142 -9.50 -0.18 12.75
C ASP A 142 -9.47 0.52 14.12
N ILE A 143 -8.32 0.54 14.79
CA ILE A 143 -8.07 1.37 15.98
C ILE A 143 -7.70 2.82 15.57
N ASN A 144 -7.08 3.02 14.40
CA ASN A 144 -6.40 4.27 14.01
C ASN A 144 -6.83 4.90 12.64
N SER A 145 -7.85 4.37 11.98
CA SER A 145 -8.33 4.71 10.61
C SER A 145 -7.33 4.47 9.44
N SER A 146 -6.68 3.31 9.36
CA SER A 146 -5.62 3.03 8.35
C SER A 146 -6.06 3.11 6.87
N SER A 147 -5.29 3.84 6.07
CA SER A 147 -5.32 3.87 4.61
C SER A 147 -4.20 3.05 3.98
N MET A 148 -2.94 3.40 4.28
CA MET A 148 -1.72 2.96 3.59
C MET A 148 -1.63 3.27 2.08
N ASN A 149 -2.70 3.82 1.49
CA ASN A 149 -2.88 3.91 0.06
C ASN A 149 -3.74 5.13 -0.30
N PRO A 150 -3.13 6.20 -0.87
CA PRO A 150 -3.85 7.41 -1.23
C PRO A 150 -5.07 7.18 -2.12
N THR A 151 -5.02 6.30 -3.12
CA THR A 151 -6.18 6.07 -4.01
C THR A 151 -7.30 5.29 -3.32
N ARG A 152 -6.96 4.38 -2.40
CA ARG A 152 -7.92 3.67 -1.54
C ARG A 152 -8.71 4.62 -0.65
N THR A 153 -8.14 5.77 -0.30
CA THR A 153 -8.84 6.83 0.44
C THR A 153 -9.58 7.78 -0.49
N LEU A 154 -8.88 8.32 -1.50
CA LEU A 154 -9.40 9.38 -2.36
C LEU A 154 -10.56 8.92 -3.23
N GLY A 155 -10.50 7.71 -3.79
CA GLY A 155 -11.54 7.21 -4.70
C GLY A 155 -12.94 7.19 -4.04
N PRO A 156 -13.12 6.47 -2.92
CA PRO A 156 -14.36 6.49 -2.15
C PRO A 156 -14.73 7.89 -1.62
N ALA A 157 -13.76 8.70 -1.23
CA ALA A 157 -14.01 10.08 -0.74
C ALA A 157 -14.55 11.02 -1.83
N ILE A 158 -14.17 10.81 -3.10
CA ILE A 158 -14.71 11.56 -4.26
C ILE A 158 -16.16 11.15 -4.52
N VAL A 159 -16.46 9.85 -4.41
CA VAL A 159 -17.79 9.30 -4.69
C VAL A 159 -18.80 9.67 -3.60
N ASN A 160 -18.37 9.79 -2.35
CA ASN A 160 -19.24 10.09 -1.21
C ASN A 160 -19.48 11.60 -1.03
N SER A 161 -20.75 11.98 -0.82
CA SER A 161 -21.18 13.38 -0.78
C SER A 161 -21.06 14.03 0.61
N SER A 162 -20.82 13.26 1.68
CA SER A 162 -20.67 13.81 3.03
C SER A 162 -19.40 14.67 3.14
N GLN A 163 -19.54 15.86 3.72
CA GLN A 163 -18.41 16.78 3.95
C GLN A 163 -17.59 16.41 5.19
N ASP A 164 -18.18 15.63 6.11
CA ASP A 164 -17.53 15.17 7.33
C ASP A 164 -16.32 14.29 7.00
N GLY A 165 -15.13 14.71 7.46
CA GLY A 165 -13.88 13.97 7.26
C GLY A 165 -12.98 14.43 6.12
N LYS A 166 -13.44 15.34 5.23
CA LYS A 166 -12.61 15.85 4.12
C LYS A 166 -11.37 16.64 4.59
N ALA A 167 -11.47 17.31 5.74
CA ALA A 167 -10.39 18.11 6.31
C ALA A 167 -9.12 17.31 6.69
N SER A 168 -9.25 16.01 6.96
CA SER A 168 -8.12 15.15 7.35
C SER A 168 -7.63 14.26 6.20
N LEU A 169 -8.16 14.39 4.98
CA LEU A 169 -7.76 13.55 3.84
C LEU A 169 -6.27 13.65 3.51
N TRP A 170 -5.66 14.80 3.74
CA TRP A 170 -4.23 15.02 3.49
C TRP A 170 -3.35 14.05 4.30
N VAL A 171 -3.80 13.62 5.48
CA VAL A 171 -3.08 12.68 6.35
C VAL A 171 -2.87 11.35 5.63
N TYR A 172 -3.94 10.84 5.00
CA TYR A 172 -3.96 9.59 4.23
C TYR A 172 -3.33 9.70 2.84
N VAL A 173 -2.86 10.90 2.47
CA VAL A 173 -2.08 11.13 1.25
C VAL A 173 -0.61 11.29 1.63
N ALA A 174 -0.29 12.26 2.49
CA ALA A 174 1.07 12.59 2.87
C ALA A 174 1.73 11.51 3.74
N GLY A 175 1.00 10.95 4.71
CA GLY A 175 1.53 9.92 5.62
C GLY A 175 2.07 8.71 4.86
N PRO A 176 1.30 8.11 3.94
CA PRO A 176 1.78 6.99 3.14
C PRO A 176 3.02 7.30 2.30
N TYR A 177 3.10 8.48 1.68
CA TYR A 177 4.30 8.86 0.92
C TYR A 177 5.53 8.99 1.82
N VAL A 178 5.41 9.60 2.99
CA VAL A 178 6.51 9.72 3.95
C VAL A 178 6.96 8.34 4.43
N GLY A 179 6.02 7.46 4.82
CA GLY A 179 6.33 6.08 5.20
C GLY A 179 7.04 5.30 4.09
N GLY A 180 6.60 5.47 2.83
CA GLY A 180 7.24 4.84 1.67
C GLY A 180 8.65 5.35 1.40
N VAL A 181 8.89 6.66 1.49
CA VAL A 181 10.25 7.22 1.34
C VAL A 181 11.18 6.69 2.43
N ILE A 182 10.72 6.63 3.69
CA ILE A 182 11.50 6.05 4.79
C ILE A 182 11.83 4.57 4.50
N ALA A 183 10.87 3.79 4.00
CA ALA A 183 11.09 2.39 3.64
C ALA A 183 12.18 2.25 2.55
N VAL A 184 12.17 3.09 1.52
CA VAL A 184 13.22 3.12 0.48
C VAL A 184 14.59 3.40 1.09
N LEU A 185 14.69 4.39 1.98
CA LEU A 185 15.95 4.74 2.64
C LEU A 185 16.49 3.56 3.46
N ILE A 186 15.67 2.96 4.32
CA ILE A 186 16.06 1.82 5.15
C ILE A 186 16.45 0.61 4.31
N VAL A 187 15.66 0.24 3.32
CA VAL A 187 15.95 -0.90 2.43
C VAL A 187 17.20 -0.66 1.58
N THR A 188 17.51 0.59 1.26
CA THR A 188 18.77 0.94 0.57
C THR A 188 19.97 0.77 1.50
N LEU A 189 19.86 1.22 2.76
CA LEU A 189 20.91 1.04 3.76
C LEU A 189 21.16 -0.45 4.07
N LEU A 190 20.10 -1.24 4.26
CA LEU A 190 20.22 -2.67 4.56
C LEU A 190 20.83 -3.48 3.41
N ASN A 191 20.55 -3.09 2.15
CA ASN A 191 21.06 -3.84 1.00
C ASN A 191 22.44 -3.37 0.53
N PHE A 192 22.90 -2.20 0.96
CA PHE A 192 24.25 -1.69 0.63
C PHE A 192 25.34 -2.64 1.14
N ASP A 193 25.21 -3.11 2.37
CA ASP A 193 26.17 -4.04 2.98
C ASP A 193 26.19 -5.39 2.25
N ASN A 194 25.04 -5.87 1.77
CA ASN A 194 24.96 -7.13 1.03
C ASN A 194 25.63 -7.03 -0.35
N SER A 195 25.48 -5.91 -1.07
CA SER A 195 26.15 -5.73 -2.37
C SER A 195 27.67 -5.73 -2.25
N ALA A 196 28.22 -5.12 -1.19
CA ALA A 196 29.66 -5.14 -0.95
C ALA A 196 30.18 -6.55 -0.62
N GLN A 197 29.38 -7.37 0.05
CA GLN A 197 29.73 -8.76 0.36
C GLN A 197 29.67 -9.66 -0.87
N ASP A 198 28.66 -9.53 -1.73
CA ASP A 198 28.54 -10.31 -2.97
C ASP A 198 29.71 -10.02 -3.92
N ASP A 199 30.05 -8.74 -4.15
CA ASP A 199 31.18 -8.35 -5.00
C ASP A 199 32.50 -8.96 -4.50
N SER A 200 32.76 -8.89 -3.18
CA SER A 200 33.97 -9.49 -2.59
C SER A 200 34.01 -11.03 -2.71
N SER A 201 32.85 -11.67 -2.68
CA SER A 201 32.71 -13.13 -2.79
C SER A 201 32.93 -13.61 -4.23
N GLU A 202 32.45 -12.84 -5.21
CA GLU A 202 32.72 -13.10 -6.63
C GLU A 202 34.20 -12.90 -6.96
N GLU A 203 34.83 -11.81 -6.47
CA GLU A 203 36.27 -11.59 -6.64
C GLU A 203 37.11 -12.75 -6.07
N MET A 204 36.77 -13.25 -4.88
CA MET A 204 37.45 -14.41 -4.28
C MET A 204 37.26 -15.70 -5.09
N LYS A 205 36.06 -15.96 -5.62
CA LYS A 205 35.82 -17.13 -6.49
C LYS A 205 36.60 -17.03 -7.81
N MET A 206 36.68 -15.84 -8.40
CA MET A 206 37.46 -15.59 -9.62
C MET A 206 38.97 -15.75 -9.37
N ALA A 207 39.46 -15.34 -8.20
CA ALA A 207 40.86 -15.53 -7.79
C ALA A 207 41.22 -17.00 -7.52
N GLN A 208 40.25 -17.82 -7.10
CA GLN A 208 40.47 -19.24 -6.77
C GLN A 208 40.17 -20.21 -7.93
N GLY A 209 39.36 -19.83 -8.91
CA GLY A 209 38.98 -20.66 -10.06
C GLY A 209 39.87 -20.53 -11.30
N GLY A 210 41.00 -19.83 -11.20
CA GLY A 210 41.93 -19.55 -12.30
C GLY A 210 43.09 -20.55 -12.47
N GLU A 211 43.06 -21.70 -11.81
CA GLU A 211 44.05 -22.80 -11.97
C GLU A 211 43.60 -23.88 -12.95
#